data_AF-A0A7S2BW82-F1
#
_entry.id   AF-A0A7S2BW82-F1
#
_cell.length_a   1.000
_cell.length_b   1.000
_cell.length_c   1.000
_cell.angle_alpha   90.00
_cell.angle_beta   90.00
_cell.angle_gamma   90.00
#
_symmetry.space_group_name_H-M   'P 1'
#
loop_
_entity.id
_entity.type
_entity.pdbx_description
1 polymer ?
#
loop_
_entity_poly.entity_id
_entity_poly.type
_entity_poly.pdbx_seq_one_letter_code
_entity_poly.pdbx_strand_id
1 'polypeptide(L)'
;DDSEEFFSTPEDVQMLQRFVTQVEKEYLPVPYHSFAHAVDVVHGVSRLLQLTNSEGFLSELEQHALLIAAIAHDLGHPGVNNGFLSEVGHELALQYNDRSPLENMHCAKLYTMVSKQGTNIFHKLSKEQYKEVRKVCIETILHTDMMLHNAMVK
;
A
#
# COMPACT_ATOMS: atom_id res chain seq x y z
N ASP A 1 -28.64 -10.08 -4.56
CA ASP A 1 -27.83 -8.92 -4.18
C ASP A 1 -26.96 -9.42 -3.05
N ASP A 2 -25.98 -10.24 -3.42
CA ASP A 2 -25.10 -10.97 -2.51
C ASP A 2 -23.76 -10.26 -2.53
N SER A 3 -23.71 -9.06 -1.96
CA SER A 3 -22.45 -8.43 -1.62
C SER A 3 -21.83 -9.27 -0.50
N GLU A 4 -21.11 -10.33 -0.87
CA GLU A 4 -20.26 -11.06 0.07
C GLU A 4 -19.26 -10.05 0.64
N GLU A 5 -19.52 -9.57 1.85
CA GLU A 5 -18.61 -8.66 2.56
C GLU A 5 -17.21 -9.28 2.59
N PHE A 6 -16.23 -8.49 2.14
CA PHE A 6 -14.83 -8.87 1.95
C PHE A 6 -14.17 -9.49 3.20
N PHE A 7 -14.67 -9.16 4.40
CA PHE A 7 -14.18 -9.63 5.69
C PHE A 7 -15.33 -10.11 6.60
N SER A 8 -16.08 -11.11 6.15
CA SER A 8 -17.30 -11.58 6.81
C SER A 8 -17.09 -12.74 7.79
N THR A 9 -15.92 -13.41 7.76
CA THR A 9 -15.67 -14.61 8.58
C THR A 9 -14.64 -14.39 9.68
N PRO A 10 -14.66 -15.18 10.78
CA PRO A 10 -13.59 -15.15 11.80
C PRO A 10 -12.19 -15.37 11.23
N GLU A 11 -12.08 -16.19 10.18
CA GLU A 11 -10.82 -16.42 9.46
C GLU A 11 -10.32 -15.15 8.74
N ASP A 12 -11.23 -14.36 8.17
CA ASP A 12 -10.91 -13.09 7.51
C ASP A 12 -10.38 -12.06 8.50
N VAL A 13 -11.02 -11.94 9.66
CA VAL A 13 -10.56 -11.06 10.74
C VAL A 13 -9.16 -11.47 11.21
N GLN A 14 -8.91 -12.77 11.37
CA GLN A 14 -7.57 -13.27 11.70
C GLN A 14 -6.55 -12.99 10.59
N MET A 15 -6.93 -13.12 9.33
CA MET A 15 -6.06 -12.79 8.20
C MET A 15 -5.70 -11.30 8.21
N LEU A 16 -6.68 -10.42 8.41
CA LEU A 16 -6.49 -8.98 8.52
C LEU A 16 -5.58 -8.63 9.70
N GLN A 17 -5.80 -9.21 10.88
CA GLN A 17 -4.94 -9.01 12.05
C GLN A 17 -3.49 -9.44 11.78
N ARG A 18 -3.28 -10.61 11.18
CA ARG A 18 -1.93 -11.08 10.83
C ARG A 18 -1.28 -10.19 9.79
N PHE A 19 -2.02 -9.75 8.78
CA PHE A 19 -1.55 -8.81 7.76
C PHE A 19 -1.12 -7.48 8.39
N VAL A 20 -1.99 -6.83 9.16
CA VAL A 20 -1.69 -5.53 9.82
C VAL A 20 -0.53 -5.66 10.81
N THR A 21 -0.48 -6.75 11.59
CA THR A 21 0.64 -7.01 12.51
C THR A 21 1.97 -7.15 11.76
N GLN A 22 1.97 -7.77 10.57
CA GLN A 22 3.18 -7.87 9.76
C GLN A 22 3.55 -6.54 9.11
N VAL A 23 2.56 -5.77 8.65
CA VAL A 23 2.73 -4.40 8.12
C VAL A 23 3.41 -3.52 9.17
N GLU A 24 2.90 -3.48 10.40
CA GLU A 24 3.49 -2.71 11.51
C GLU A 24 4.95 -3.08 11.75
N LYS A 25 5.30 -4.38 11.73
CA LYS A 25 6.68 -4.84 11.90
C LYS A 25 7.65 -4.41 10.80
N GLU A 26 7.14 -4.12 9.61
CA GLU A 26 7.95 -3.64 8.49
C GLU A 26 8.19 -2.12 8.54
N TYR A 27 7.43 -1.37 9.34
CA TYR A 27 7.73 0.05 9.57
C TYR A 27 8.90 0.21 10.54
N LEU A 28 9.94 0.90 10.08
CA LEU A 28 11.14 1.15 10.89
C LEU A 28 10.89 2.26 11.92
N PRO A 29 11.64 2.28 13.05
CA PRO A 29 11.50 3.29 14.09
C PRO A 29 12.15 4.62 13.67
N VAL A 30 11.57 5.28 12.65
CA VAL A 30 11.99 6.60 12.16
C VAL A 30 11.01 7.68 12.62
N PRO A 31 11.43 8.96 12.74
CA PRO A 31 10.59 9.99 13.38
C PRO A 31 9.25 10.30 12.69
N TYR A 32 9.15 10.09 11.37
CA TYR A 32 7.95 10.44 10.59
C TYR A 32 7.33 9.23 9.88
N HIS A 33 8.04 8.65 8.87
CA HIS A 33 7.61 7.50 8.05
C HIS A 33 7.53 6.18 8.87
N SER A 34 6.69 6.22 9.90
CA SER A 34 6.47 5.20 10.92
C SER A 34 5.07 4.60 10.75
N PHE A 35 4.76 3.55 11.50
CA PHE A 35 3.42 2.96 11.47
C PHE A 35 2.31 3.96 11.85
N ALA A 36 2.61 4.94 12.70
CA ALA A 36 1.65 5.99 13.06
C ALA A 36 1.27 6.86 11.84
N HIS A 37 2.24 7.21 10.98
CA HIS A 37 1.99 7.92 9.73
C HIS A 37 1.13 7.07 8.78
N ALA A 38 1.42 5.77 8.66
CA ALA A 38 0.61 4.87 7.85
C ALA A 38 -0.85 4.84 8.30
N VAL A 39 -1.10 4.79 9.62
CA VAL A 39 -2.46 4.81 10.19
C VAL A 39 -3.17 6.13 9.89
N ASP A 40 -2.47 7.26 9.99
CA ASP A 40 -3.03 8.58 9.64
C ASP A 40 -3.45 8.64 8.16
N VAL A 41 -2.58 8.19 7.26
CA VAL A 41 -2.88 8.15 5.81
C VAL A 41 -4.07 7.24 5.50
N VAL A 42 -4.13 6.04 6.08
CA VAL A 42 -5.27 5.11 5.90
C VAL A 42 -6.57 5.75 6.37
N HIS A 43 -6.56 6.40 7.53
CA HIS A 43 -7.74 7.06 8.06
C HIS A 43 -8.17 8.24 7.17
N GLY A 44 -7.22 9.04 6.69
CA GLY A 44 -7.45 10.12 5.73
C GLY A 44 -8.09 9.61 4.44
N VAL A 45 -7.54 8.53 3.85
CA VAL A 45 -8.10 7.90 2.64
C VAL A 45 -9.51 7.38 2.90
N SER A 46 -9.74 6.64 4.00
CA SER A 46 -11.06 6.16 4.38
C SER A 46 -12.07 7.31 4.51
N ARG A 47 -11.66 8.43 5.10
CA ARG A 47 -12.50 9.61 5.24
C ARG A 47 -12.81 10.26 3.90
N LEU A 48 -11.84 10.34 2.99
CA LEU A 48 -12.05 10.89 1.63
C LEU A 48 -13.02 10.04 0.82
N LEU A 49 -12.91 8.71 0.89
CA LEU A 49 -13.85 7.80 0.22
C LEU A 49 -15.30 8.05 0.67
N GLN A 50 -15.51 8.16 1.98
CA GLN A 50 -16.83 8.47 2.55
C GLN A 50 -17.34 9.86 2.14
N LEU A 51 -16.52 10.90 2.28
CA LEU A 51 -16.93 12.28 2.00
C LEU A 51 -17.26 12.53 0.53
N THR A 52 -16.65 11.76 -0.37
CA THR A 52 -16.84 11.89 -1.83
C THR A 52 -17.95 10.99 -2.37
N ASN A 53 -18.58 10.15 -1.53
CA ASN A 53 -19.49 9.09 -1.96
C ASN A 53 -18.86 8.22 -3.07
N SER A 54 -17.65 7.72 -2.80
CA SER A 54 -16.83 7.01 -3.80
C SER A 54 -17.50 5.80 -4.41
N GLU A 55 -18.48 5.19 -3.75
CA GLU A 55 -19.31 4.10 -4.30
C GLU A 55 -19.98 4.45 -5.64
N GLY A 56 -20.17 5.74 -5.93
CA GLY A 56 -20.71 6.21 -7.22
C GLY A 56 -19.73 6.13 -8.39
N PHE A 57 -18.42 5.93 -8.14
CA PHE A 57 -17.39 5.96 -9.19
C PHE A 57 -16.18 5.03 -8.95
N LEU A 58 -16.09 4.37 -7.79
CA LEU A 58 -15.11 3.33 -7.47
C LEU A 58 -15.85 2.08 -7.01
N SER A 59 -15.46 0.93 -7.55
CA SER A 59 -15.90 -0.36 -7.05
C SER A 59 -15.42 -0.60 -5.62
N GLU A 60 -16.10 -1.47 -4.89
CA GLU A 60 -15.64 -1.90 -3.57
C GLU A 60 -14.21 -2.45 -3.61
N LEU A 61 -13.86 -3.20 -4.68
CA LEU A 61 -12.54 -3.78 -4.85
C LEU A 61 -11.44 -2.70 -4.94
N GLU A 62 -11.69 -1.63 -5.69
CA GLU A 62 -10.78 -0.48 -5.80
C GLU A 62 -10.66 0.27 -4.47
N GLN A 63 -11.76 0.46 -3.74
CA GLN A 63 -11.74 1.10 -2.43
C GLN A 63 -10.90 0.31 -1.41
N HIS A 64 -11.05 -1.02 -1.37
CA HIS A 64 -10.20 -1.88 -0.54
C HIS A 64 -8.73 -1.81 -0.97
N ALA A 65 -8.45 -1.82 -2.27
CA ALA A 65 -7.09 -1.69 -2.80
C ALA A 65 -6.45 -0.36 -2.37
N LEU A 66 -7.18 0.76 -2.40
CA LEU A 66 -6.69 2.06 -1.94
C LEU A 66 -6.33 2.06 -0.45
N LEU A 67 -7.13 1.41 0.41
CA LEU A 67 -6.83 1.30 1.84
C LEU A 67 -5.61 0.42 2.11
N ILE A 68 -5.45 -0.68 1.36
CA ILE A 68 -4.27 -1.55 1.45
C ILE A 68 -3.02 -0.83 0.93
N ALA A 69 -3.13 -0.06 -0.15
CA ALA A 69 -2.05 0.77 -0.65
C ALA A 69 -1.63 1.81 0.39
N ALA A 70 -2.60 2.51 0.99
CA ALA A 70 -2.36 3.53 2.00
C ALA A 70 -1.57 3.00 3.22
N ILE A 71 -1.94 1.84 3.77
CA ILE A 71 -1.22 1.28 4.92
C ILE A 71 0.18 0.76 4.54
N ALA A 72 0.39 0.42 3.27
CA ALA A 72 1.61 -0.18 2.77
C ALA A 72 2.57 0.82 2.09
N HIS A 73 2.16 2.08 1.90
CA HIS A 73 2.86 3.00 0.98
C HIS A 73 4.28 3.35 1.41
N ASP A 74 4.64 3.20 2.70
CA ASP A 74 5.95 3.55 3.27
C ASP A 74 6.66 2.35 3.95
N LEU A 75 6.32 1.11 3.57
CA LEU A 75 6.88 -0.08 4.21
C LEU A 75 8.42 -0.13 4.15
N GLY A 76 9.08 -0.25 5.29
CA GLY A 76 10.54 -0.34 5.37
C GLY A 76 11.27 0.97 5.08
N HIS A 77 10.58 2.11 5.12
CA HIS A 77 11.18 3.42 4.83
C HIS A 77 12.37 3.73 5.76
N PRO A 78 13.58 4.01 5.23
CA PRO A 78 14.81 4.20 6.02
C PRO A 78 14.94 5.57 6.69
N GLY A 79 14.03 6.50 6.38
CA GLY A 79 14.03 7.87 6.94
C GLY A 79 14.87 8.87 6.14
N VAL A 80 15.28 8.49 4.93
CA VAL A 80 15.95 9.34 3.94
C VAL A 80 15.14 9.38 2.66
N ASN A 81 15.36 10.36 1.79
CA ASN A 81 14.61 10.52 0.53
C ASN A 81 15.31 9.86 -0.67
N ASN A 82 14.59 9.73 -1.78
CA ASN A 82 15.11 9.16 -3.04
C ASN A 82 16.37 9.89 -3.55
N GLY A 83 16.44 11.22 -3.43
CA GLY A 83 17.61 12.00 -3.86
C GLY A 83 18.89 11.62 -3.10
N PHE A 84 18.79 11.46 -1.79
CA PHE A 84 19.90 10.97 -0.97
C PHE A 84 20.35 9.57 -1.38
N LEU A 85 19.41 8.64 -1.64
CA LEU A 85 19.74 7.28 -2.07
C LEU A 85 20.52 7.27 -3.39
N SER A 86 20.13 8.11 -4.36
CA SER A 86 20.83 8.26 -5.63
C SER A 86 22.22 8.88 -5.46
N GLU A 87 22.34 9.94 -4.65
CA GLU A 87 23.63 10.63 -4.42
C GLU A 87 24.70 9.71 -3.81
N VAL A 88 24.30 8.83 -2.88
CA VAL A 88 25.23 7.90 -2.22
C VAL A 88 25.39 6.57 -2.95
N GLY A 89 24.73 6.37 -4.10
CA GLY A 89 24.77 5.12 -4.84
C GLY A 89 24.22 3.93 -4.05
N HIS A 90 23.15 4.14 -3.28
CA HIS A 90 22.54 3.10 -2.45
C HIS A 90 22.00 1.95 -3.31
N GLU A 91 22.00 0.72 -2.78
CA GLU A 91 21.56 -0.50 -3.50
C GLU A 91 20.17 -0.34 -4.12
N LEU A 92 19.21 0.23 -3.38
CA LEU A 92 17.87 0.51 -3.90
C LEU A 92 17.87 1.43 -5.14
N ALA A 93 18.71 2.48 -5.12
CA ALA A 93 18.83 3.40 -6.25
C ALA A 93 19.39 2.70 -7.48
N LEU A 94 20.41 1.85 -7.29
CA LEU A 94 20.97 1.01 -8.36
C LEU A 94 19.95 -0.02 -8.88
N GLN A 95 19.24 -0.71 -7.99
CA GLN A 95 18.26 -1.74 -8.32
C GLN A 95 17.10 -1.19 -9.13
N TYR A 96 16.59 -0.01 -8.74
CA TYR A 96 15.45 0.64 -9.39
C TYR A 96 15.87 1.72 -10.39
N ASN A 97 17.16 1.81 -10.73
CA ASN A 97 17.72 2.71 -11.74
C ASN A 97 17.28 4.17 -11.51
N ASP A 98 17.34 4.63 -10.27
CA ASP A 98 16.92 5.98 -9.82
C ASP A 98 15.44 6.33 -10.09
N ARG A 99 14.59 5.35 -10.41
CA ARG A 99 13.16 5.56 -10.68
C ARG A 99 12.33 5.13 -9.48
N SER A 100 11.89 6.11 -8.69
CA SER A 100 11.11 5.92 -7.46
C SER A 100 11.63 4.75 -6.59
N PRO A 101 12.93 4.75 -6.17
CA PRO A 101 13.52 3.61 -5.47
C PRO A 101 12.79 3.19 -4.20
N LEU A 102 12.34 4.15 -3.38
CA LEU A 102 11.60 3.88 -2.16
C LEU A 102 10.22 3.28 -2.45
N GLU A 103 9.46 3.89 -3.36
CA GLU A 103 8.10 3.46 -3.69
C GLU A 103 8.08 2.06 -4.32
N ASN A 104 9.08 1.74 -5.14
CA ASN A 104 9.27 0.38 -5.65
C ASN A 104 9.61 -0.63 -4.53
N MET A 105 10.43 -0.24 -3.56
CA MET A 105 10.73 -1.07 -2.39
C MET A 105 9.46 -1.31 -1.55
N HIS A 106 8.64 -0.29 -1.31
CA HIS A 106 7.38 -0.39 -0.57
C HIS A 106 6.43 -1.41 -1.25
N CYS A 107 6.29 -1.32 -2.58
CA CYS A 107 5.56 -2.31 -3.37
C CYS A 107 6.14 -3.73 -3.22
N ALA A 108 7.46 -3.89 -3.36
CA ALA A 108 8.12 -5.19 -3.26
C ALA A 108 7.90 -5.83 -1.88
N LYS A 109 7.96 -5.04 -0.80
CA LYS A 109 7.66 -5.49 0.56
C LYS A 109 6.22 -5.94 0.73
N LEU A 110 5.24 -5.16 0.26
CA LEU A 110 3.82 -5.55 0.27
C LEU A 110 3.62 -6.92 -0.38
N TYR A 111 4.14 -7.11 -1.59
CA TYR A 111 3.92 -8.37 -2.32
C TYR A 111 4.71 -9.56 -1.77
N THR A 112 5.86 -9.30 -1.15
CA THR A 112 6.60 -10.33 -0.40
C THR A 112 5.78 -10.81 0.80
N MET A 113 5.12 -9.90 1.53
CA MET A 113 4.25 -10.27 2.65
C MET A 113 3.04 -11.09 2.20
N VAL A 114 2.27 -10.61 1.22
CA VAL A 114 1.03 -11.30 0.81
C VAL A 114 1.27 -12.60 0.05
N SER A 115 2.51 -12.88 -0.39
CA SER A 115 2.88 -14.18 -0.93
C SER A 115 2.91 -15.31 0.11
N LYS A 116 2.98 -14.98 1.40
CA LYS A 116 2.97 -15.94 2.50
C LYS A 116 1.53 -16.26 2.89
N GLN A 117 1.19 -17.54 3.04
CA GLN A 117 -0.18 -17.99 3.32
C GLN A 117 -0.81 -17.33 4.55
N GLY A 118 -0.03 -17.07 5.61
CA GLY A 118 -0.53 -16.48 6.86
C GLY A 118 -0.83 -14.98 6.81
N THR A 119 -0.40 -14.28 5.76
CA THR A 119 -0.54 -12.81 5.59
C THR A 119 -1.12 -12.44 4.23
N ASN A 120 -1.65 -13.42 3.49
CA ASN A 120 -2.26 -13.18 2.19
C ASN A 120 -3.67 -12.59 2.36
N ILE A 121 -3.74 -11.27 2.49
CA ILE A 121 -5.01 -10.53 2.56
C ILE A 121 -5.87 -10.72 1.29
N PHE A 122 -5.27 -11.16 0.18
CA PHE A 122 -5.93 -11.40 -1.10
C PHE A 122 -6.36 -12.85 -1.33
N HIS A 123 -6.32 -13.71 -0.30
CA HIS A 123 -6.48 -15.17 -0.46
C HIS A 123 -7.83 -15.62 -1.05
N LYS A 124 -8.89 -14.81 -0.96
CA LYS A 124 -10.22 -15.10 -1.53
C LYS A 124 -10.45 -14.51 -2.92
N LEU A 125 -9.52 -13.68 -3.41
CA LEU A 125 -9.69 -13.04 -4.71
C LEU A 125 -9.56 -14.06 -5.85
N SER A 126 -10.41 -13.92 -6.86
CA SER A 126 -10.16 -14.54 -8.15
C SER A 126 -8.87 -14.01 -8.76
N LYS A 127 -8.36 -14.70 -9.78
CA LYS A 127 -7.14 -14.28 -10.49
C LYS A 127 -7.30 -12.91 -11.14
N GLU A 128 -8.50 -12.61 -11.64
CA GLU A 128 -8.86 -11.36 -12.29
C GLU A 128 -8.95 -10.23 -11.26
N GLN A 129 -9.63 -10.46 -10.13
CA GLN A 129 -9.69 -9.49 -9.03
C GLN A 129 -8.31 -9.20 -8.44
N TYR A 130 -7.47 -10.23 -8.26
CA TYR A 130 -6.10 -10.03 -7.77
C TYR A 130 -5.27 -9.18 -8.73
N LYS A 131 -5.41 -9.36 -10.05
CA LYS A 131 -4.71 -8.51 -11.04
C LYS A 131 -5.16 -7.06 -10.94
N GLU A 132 -6.45 -6.81 -10.76
CA GLU A 132 -7.02 -5.48 -10.62
C GLU A 132 -6.52 -4.78 -9.35
N VAL A 133 -6.68 -5.42 -8.18
CA VAL A 133 -6.18 -4.90 -6.90
C VAL A 133 -4.68 -4.69 -6.95
N ARG A 134 -3.94 -5.62 -7.56
CA ARG A 134 -2.49 -5.47 -7.72
C ARG A 134 -2.13 -4.23 -8.52
N LYS A 135 -2.84 -3.98 -9.61
CA LYS A 135 -2.63 -2.80 -10.45
C LYS A 135 -2.88 -1.53 -9.64
N VAL A 136 -4.03 -1.43 -8.97
CA VAL A 136 -4.40 -0.26 -8.15
C VAL A 136 -3.36 -0.01 -7.08
N CYS A 137 -2.98 -1.01 -6.28
CA CYS A 137 -1.99 -0.82 -5.21
C CYS A 137 -0.64 -0.36 -5.74
N ILE A 138 -0.12 -0.96 -6.82
CA ILE A 138 1.16 -0.57 -7.40
C ILE A 138 1.10 0.87 -7.92
N GLU A 139 0.06 1.19 -8.68
CA GLU A 139 -0.09 2.54 -9.23
C GLU A 139 -0.23 3.56 -8.09
N THR A 140 -1.08 3.32 -7.09
CA THR A 140 -1.25 4.24 -5.95
C THR A 140 0.05 4.46 -5.19
N ILE A 141 0.80 3.41 -4.86
CA ILE A 141 2.06 3.53 -4.11
C ILE A 141 3.13 4.23 -4.96
N LEU A 142 3.28 3.90 -6.24
CA LEU A 142 4.27 4.58 -7.09
C LEU A 142 3.96 6.09 -7.24
N HIS A 143 2.69 6.47 -7.23
CA HIS A 143 2.27 7.87 -7.32
C HIS A 143 2.40 8.64 -6.00
N THR A 144 2.85 8.03 -4.90
CA THR A 144 3.24 8.79 -3.70
C THR A 144 4.63 9.41 -3.83
N ASP A 145 5.39 9.08 -4.89
CA ASP A 145 6.64 9.76 -5.21
C ASP A 145 6.38 11.24 -5.52
N MET A 146 6.93 12.11 -4.67
CA MET A 146 6.75 13.56 -4.79
C MET A 146 7.33 14.14 -6.10
N MET A 147 8.22 13.42 -6.79
CA MET A 147 8.68 13.82 -8.13
C MET A 147 7.54 13.80 -9.18
N LEU A 148 6.51 12.97 -8.96
CA LEU A 148 5.36 12.84 -9.85
C LEU A 148 4.25 13.84 -9.53
N HIS A 149 4.30 14.52 -8.38
CA HIS A 149 3.26 15.44 -7.91
C HIS A 149 2.84 16.47 -8.96
N ASN A 150 3.82 17.17 -9.56
CA ASN A 150 3.56 18.21 -10.55
C ASN A 150 2.93 17.69 -11.84
N ALA A 151 3.02 16.39 -12.14
CA ALA A 151 2.36 15.80 -13.30
C ALA A 151 0.90 15.44 -12.99
N MET A 152 0.57 15.15 -11.72
CA MET A 152 -0.77 14.72 -11.30
C MET A 152 -1.76 15.87 -11.07
N VAL A 153 -1.29 17.05 -10.68
CA VAL A 153 -2.16 18.21 -10.32
C VAL A 153 -2.31 19.22 -11.47
N LYS A 154 -1.84 18.88 -12.68
CA LYS A 154 -2.00 19.70 -13.89
C LYS A 154 -3.30 19.43 -14.60
#